data_AF-A0A351YBQ3-F1
#
_entry.id   AF-A0A351YBQ3-F1
#
_cell.length_a   1.000
_cell.length_b   1.000
_cell.length_c   1.000
_cell.angle_alpha   90.00
_cell.angle_beta   90.00
_cell.angle_gamma   90.00
#
_symmetry.space_group_name_H-M   'P 1'
#
loop_
_entity.id
_entity.type
_entity.pdbx_description
1 polymer ?
#
loop_
_entity_poly.entity_id
_entity_poly.type
_entity_poly.pdbx_seq_one_letter_code
_entity_poly.pdbx_strand_id
1 'polypeptide(L)'
;NFGIIYGISAFGLAERMGVDRREAKELIDEYFRTYPHVKAYMEHSIEEARQRGYVETISKRKRYLPDILSHNSVVRGYAERNA
;
A
#
# COMPACT_ATOMS: atom_id res chain seq x y z
N ASN A 1 9.54 -6.18 -9.99
CA ASN A 1 8.08 -6.35 -10.19
C ASN A 1 7.22 -6.19 -8.92
N PHE A 2 7.64 -6.60 -7.72
CA PHE A 2 6.74 -6.58 -6.54
C PHE A 2 6.64 -5.27 -5.73
N GLY A 3 7.48 -4.26 -5.99
CA GLY A 3 7.52 -3.05 -5.14
C GLY A 3 6.23 -2.21 -5.18
N ILE A 4 5.64 -2.04 -6.37
CA ILE A 4 4.49 -1.14 -6.59
C ILE A 4 3.24 -1.62 -5.82
N ILE A 5 3.02 -2.94 -5.77
CA ILE A 5 1.88 -3.56 -5.09
C ILE A 5 1.94 -3.35 -3.56
N TYR A 6 3.14 -3.31 -2.97
CA TYR A 6 3.34 -3.13 -1.52
C TYR A 6 3.55 -1.67 -1.12
N GLY A 7 3.14 -0.71 -1.96
CA GLY A 7 3.22 0.71 -1.66
C GLY A 7 4.64 1.26 -1.62
N ILE A 8 5.54 0.77 -2.50
CA ILE A 8 6.84 1.42 -2.71
C ILE A 8 6.60 2.88 -3.14
N SER A 9 7.34 3.81 -2.55
CA SER A 9 7.29 5.20 -2.97
C SER A 9 7.96 5.36 -4.34
N ALA A 10 7.60 6.43 -5.07
CA ALA A 10 8.29 6.80 -6.30
C ALA A 10 9.81 6.94 -6.08
N PHE A 11 10.23 7.39 -4.89
CA PHE A 11 11.64 7.44 -4.49
C PHE A 11 12.28 6.04 -4.43
N GLY A 12 11.66 5.10 -3.69
CA GLY A 12 12.19 3.75 -3.57
C GLY A 12 12.17 2.96 -4.88
N LEU A 13 11.24 3.29 -5.78
CA LEU A 13 11.22 2.73 -7.13
C LEU A 13 12.33 3.32 -7.99
N ALA A 14 12.51 4.64 -7.97
CA ALA A 14 13.57 5.34 -8.70
C ALA A 14 14.95 4.79 -8.34
N GLU A 15 15.24 4.63 -7.05
CA GLU A 15 16.52 4.10 -6.56
C GLU A 15 16.78 2.67 -7.05
N ARG A 16 15.76 1.80 -7.02
CA ARG A 16 15.90 0.40 -7.45
C ARG A 16 16.03 0.24 -8.96
N MET A 17 15.41 1.13 -9.72
CA MET A 17 15.39 1.08 -11.19
C MET A 17 16.46 1.95 -11.83
N GLY A 18 17.13 2.82 -11.07
CA GLY A 18 18.10 3.77 -11.59
C GLY A 18 17.48 4.83 -12.51
N VAL A 19 16.20 5.15 -12.32
CA VAL A 19 15.45 6.11 -13.14
C VAL A 19 15.17 7.39 -12.36
N ASP A 20 14.76 8.45 -13.07
CA ASP A 20 14.34 9.70 -12.40
C ASP A 20 13.08 9.48 -11.55
N ARG A 21 12.94 10.27 -10.48
CA ARG A 21 11.76 10.19 -9.60
C ARG A 21 10.45 10.45 -10.35
N ARG A 22 10.47 11.30 -11.37
CA ARG A 22 9.30 11.62 -12.20
C ARG A 22 8.88 10.42 -13.03
N GLU A 23 9.84 9.79 -13.70
CA GLU A 23 9.62 8.58 -14.48
C GLU A 23 9.11 7.43 -13.59
N ALA A 24 9.69 7.26 -12.40
CA ALA A 24 9.20 6.29 -11.42
C ALA A 24 7.74 6.56 -11.00
N LYS A 25 7.36 7.83 -10.82
CA LYS A 25 5.97 8.20 -10.51
C LYS A 25 5.04 7.88 -11.68
N GLU A 26 5.43 8.22 -12.90
CA GLU A 26 4.64 7.93 -14.11
C GLU A 26 4.41 6.43 -14.28
N LEU A 27 5.43 5.60 -14.01
CA LEU A 27 5.29 4.14 -14.03
C LEU A 27 4.30 3.61 -12.98
N ILE A 28 4.31 4.17 -11.77
CA ILE A 28 3.36 3.82 -10.71
C ILE A 28 1.94 4.20 -11.12
N ASP A 29 1.75 5.42 -11.62
CA ASP A 29 0.46 5.92 -12.06
C ASP A 29 -0.10 5.09 -13.21
N GLU A 30 0.74 4.77 -14.21
CA GLU A 30 0.38 3.93 -15.35
C GLU A 30 0.02 2.51 -14.92
N TYR A 31 0.75 1.94 -13.95
CA TYR A 31 0.43 0.64 -13.38
C TYR A 31 -0.97 0.62 -12.77
N PHE A 32 -1.32 1.61 -11.94
CA PHE A 32 -2.65 1.68 -11.35
C PHE A 32 -3.76 2.03 -12.35
N ARG A 33 -3.42 2.76 -13.42
CA ARG A 33 -4.35 3.00 -14.55
C ARG A 33 -4.65 1.70 -15.31
N THR A 34 -3.64 0.85 -15.49
CA THR A 34 -3.77 -0.45 -16.14
C THR A 34 -4.51 -1.47 -15.25
N TYR A 35 -4.28 -1.41 -13.93
CA TYR A 35 -4.85 -2.34 -12.95
C TYR A 35 -5.70 -1.62 -11.88
N PRO A 36 -6.83 -1.01 -12.27
CA PRO A 36 -7.65 -0.20 -11.34
C PRO A 36 -8.20 -1.02 -10.18
N HIS A 37 -8.50 -2.31 -10.39
CA HIS A 37 -9.00 -3.20 -9.35
C HIS A 37 -7.97 -3.50 -8.26
N VAL A 38 -6.66 -3.45 -8.57
CA VAL A 38 -5.61 -3.60 -7.55
C VAL A 38 -5.65 -2.43 -6.58
N LYS A 39 -5.75 -1.20 -7.12
CA LYS A 39 -5.86 0.00 -6.30
C LYS A 39 -7.12 -0.04 -5.42
N ALA A 40 -8.27 -0.38 -6.02
CA ALA A 40 -9.53 -0.51 -5.29
C ALA A 40 -9.46 -1.55 -4.17
N TYR A 41 -8.83 -2.70 -4.42
CA TYR A 41 -8.62 -3.72 -3.41
C TYR A 41 -7.74 -3.21 -2.25
N MET A 42 -6.63 -2.53 -2.55
CA MET A 42 -5.76 -1.96 -1.51
C MET A 42 -6.48 -0.92 -0.65
N GLU A 43 -7.24 -0.01 -1.26
CA GLU A 43 -8.04 0.99 -0.55
C GLU A 43 -9.10 0.32 0.34
N HIS A 44 -9.77 -0.72 -0.16
CA HIS A 44 -10.75 -1.48 0.60
C HIS A 44 -10.13 -2.20 1.80
N SER A 45 -8.97 -2.85 1.63
CA SER A 45 -8.27 -3.53 2.73
C SER A 45 -7.86 -2.57 3.84
N ILE A 46 -7.39 -1.37 3.50
CA ILE A 46 -7.06 -0.32 4.47
C ILE A 46 -8.33 0.15 5.22
N GLU A 47 -9.42 0.34 4.50
CA GLU A 47 -10.70 0.76 5.09
C GLU A 47 -11.26 -0.31 6.04
N GLU A 48 -11.26 -1.58 5.63
CA GLU A 48 -11.62 -2.70 6.50
C GLU A 48 -10.71 -2.76 7.74
N ALA A 49 -9.40 -2.56 7.57
CA ALA A 49 -8.44 -2.52 8.67
C ALA A 49 -8.74 -1.38 9.66
N ARG A 50 -9.09 -0.19 9.17
CA ARG A 50 -9.47 0.96 10.02
C ARG A 50 -10.75 0.69 10.81
N GLN A 51 -11.73 0.05 10.18
CA GLN A 51 -13.01 -0.25 10.81
C GLN A 51 -12.91 -1.38 11.84
N ARG A 52 -12.12 -2.42 11.55
CA ARG A 52 -12.05 -3.65 12.36
C ARG A 52 -10.85 -3.71 13.29
N GLY A 53 -9.80 -2.93 13.03
CA GLY A 53 -8.50 -3.01 13.72
C GLY A 53 -7.61 -4.18 13.26
N TYR A 54 -8.01 -4.91 12.21
CA TYR A 54 -7.26 -6.04 11.66
C TYR A 54 -7.63 -6.30 10.19
N VAL A 55 -6.75 -7.03 9.50
CA VAL A 55 -7.02 -7.64 8.18
C VAL A 55 -7.09 -9.16 8.30
N GLU A 56 -7.77 -9.79 7.34
CA GLU A 56 -8.02 -11.23 7.33
C GLU A 56 -7.65 -11.84 5.97
N THR A 57 -6.94 -12.97 5.97
CA THR A 57 -6.68 -13.73 4.74
C THR A 57 -7.93 -14.50 4.29
N ILE A 58 -7.95 -14.98 3.04
CA ILE A 58 -9.02 -15.84 2.52
C ILE A 58 -9.26 -17.07 3.43
N SER A 59 -8.17 -17.62 3.99
CA SER A 59 -8.17 -18.72 4.95
C SER A 59 -8.50 -18.33 6.40
N LYS A 60 -9.05 -17.13 6.63
CA LYS A 60 -9.54 -16.65 7.94
C LYS A 60 -8.45 -16.36 8.99
N ARG A 61 -7.18 -16.25 8.60
CA ARG A 61 -6.11 -15.83 9.50
C ARG A 61 -6.15 -14.32 9.67
N LYS A 62 -6.20 -13.84 10.92
CA LYS A 62 -6.25 -12.42 11.26
C LYS A 62 -4.87 -11.86 11.57
N ARG A 63 -4.62 -10.63 11.15
CA ARG A 63 -3.47 -9.81 11.56
C ARG A 63 -3.98 -8.49 12.16
N TYR A 64 -3.79 -8.32 13.46
CA TYR A 64 -4.15 -7.09 14.15
C TYR A 64 -3.16 -5.96 13.83
N LEU A 65 -3.69 -4.75 13.67
CA LEU A 65 -2.96 -3.55 13.30
C LEU A 65 -3.27 -2.46 14.35
N PRO A 66 -2.60 -2.49 15.52
CA PRO A 66 -2.91 -1.59 16.64
C PRO A 66 -2.75 -0.10 16.26
N ASP A 67 -1.86 0.16 15.31
CA ASP A 67 -1.47 1.49 14.86
C ASP A 67 -2.29 2.02 13.67
N ILE A 68 -3.29 1.28 13.18
CA ILE A 68 -4.06 1.67 11.99
C ILE A 68 -4.88 2.96 12.19
N LEU A 69 -5.17 3.30 13.44
CA LEU A 69 -5.83 4.55 13.84
C LEU A 69 -4.88 5.56 14.51
N SER A 70 -3.56 5.32 14.44
CA SER A 70 -2.58 6.20 15.09
C SER A 70 -2.70 7.63 14.56
N HIS A 71 -2.63 8.63 15.45
CA HIS A 71 -2.60 10.04 15.07
C HIS A 71 -1.30 10.41 14.35
N ASN A 72 -0.22 9.64 14.59
CA ASN A 72 1.05 9.81 13.90
C ASN A 72 0.95 9.24 12.47
N SER A 73 1.06 10.11 11.47
CA SER A 73 0.93 9.75 10.05
C SER A 73 1.99 8.76 9.55
N VAL A 74 3.20 8.77 10.11
CA VAL A 74 4.27 7.84 9.74
C VAL A 74 3.95 6.44 10.25
N VAL A 75 3.54 6.35 11.52
CA VAL A 75 3.14 5.10 12.18
C VAL A 75 1.91 4.50 11.51
N ARG A 76 0.89 5.34 11.27
CA ARG A 76 -0.32 4.95 10.55
C ARG A 76 -0.02 4.50 9.13
N GLY A 77 0.78 5.25 8.37
CA GLY A 77 1.15 4.88 7.01
C GLY A 77 1.94 3.57 6.93
N TYR A 78 2.72 3.23 7.97
CA TYR A 78 3.35 1.92 8.07
C TYR A 78 2.34 0.81 8.35
N ALA A 79 1.35 1.04 9.22
CA ALA A 79 0.27 0.09 9.49
C ALA A 79 -0.59 -0.15 8.24
N GLU A 80 -0.91 0.89 7.47
CA GLU A 80 -1.68 0.83 6.21
C GLU A 80 -0.96 -0.01 5.14
N ARG A 81 0.37 0.07 5.03
CA ARG A 81 1.15 -0.80 4.12
C ARG A 81 1.22 -2.26 4.55
N ASN A 82 0.88 -2.55 5.81
CA ASN A 82 0.86 -3.91 6.37
C ASN A 82 -0.54 -4.55 6.36
N ALA A 83 -1.58 -3.77 6.03
CA ALA A 83 -2.94 -4.23 5.80
C ALA A 83 -3.05 -4.95 4.46
#